data_AF-A0A1A8L303-F1
#
_entry.id   AF-A0A1A8L303-F1
#
_cell.length_a   1.000
_cell.length_b   1.000
_cell.length_c   1.000
_cell.angle_alpha   90.00
_cell.angle_beta   90.00
_cell.angle_gamma   90.00
#
_symmetry.space_group_name_H-M   'P 1'
#
loop_
_entity.id
_entity.type
_entity.pdbx_description
1 polymer ?
#
loop_
_entity_poly.entity_id
_entity_poly.type
_entity_poly.pdbx_seq_one_letter_code
_entity_poly.pdbx_strand_id
1 'polypeptide(L)'
;MVQASTSESIVLGPHKPNGAQETDLHRSELRSPKSKLKEITVSFVRRTKIHGLKFIFCPTKSRPQQIIWSLAFCLCISLLCTWSWNRILYLSSYPAITKIYMVWAHNMSFPAVTFCNKNVFRVSTLTKEDLYHSGYWMDLMYLNHTVIKRSMSILK
;
A
#
# COMPACT_ATOMS: atom_id res chain seq x y z
N MET A 1 15.66 53.97 33.87
CA MET A 1 14.30 54.20 34.41
C MET A 1 13.52 52.92 34.21
N VAL A 2 13.01 52.22 35.24
CA VAL A 2 12.79 52.60 36.65
C VAL A 2 13.65 51.72 37.59
N GLN A 3 14.06 52.28 38.73
CA GLN A 3 14.77 51.60 39.82
C GLN A 3 13.93 51.74 41.09
N ALA A 4 13.84 50.68 41.92
CA ALA A 4 13.61 50.68 43.37
C ALA A 4 13.42 49.23 43.86
N SER A 5 13.82 48.80 45.06
CA SER A 5 14.79 49.32 46.03
C SER A 5 15.03 48.24 47.12
N THR A 6 16.19 48.25 47.81
CA THR A 6 16.44 47.94 49.26
C THR A 6 15.56 46.89 49.98
N SER A 7 16.04 45.98 50.85
CA SER A 7 17.33 45.77 51.55
C SER A 7 17.23 44.43 52.35
N GLU A 8 18.09 43.96 53.27
CA GLU A 8 19.25 44.51 54.00
C GLU A 8 20.29 43.37 54.32
N SER A 9 20.98 43.42 55.48
CA SER A 9 21.97 42.44 55.97
C SER A 9 21.92 42.29 57.51
N ILE A 10 22.46 41.18 58.06
CA ILE A 10 23.07 40.96 59.42
C ILE A 10 23.39 39.43 59.47
N VAL A 11 24.63 38.90 59.42
CA VAL A 11 25.80 38.98 60.32
C VAL A 11 25.63 38.23 61.65
N LEU A 12 26.28 37.07 61.84
CA LEU A 12 27.40 36.85 62.79
C LEU A 12 27.73 35.34 63.04
N GLY A 13 29.01 34.97 62.95
CA GLY A 13 29.63 34.04 63.93
C GLY A 13 29.81 32.54 63.57
N PRO A 14 30.92 31.85 63.96
CA PRO A 14 31.32 30.57 63.35
C PRO A 14 31.58 29.38 64.31
N HIS A 15 31.51 28.14 63.81
CA HIS A 15 32.38 27.04 64.27
C HIS A 15 32.53 25.90 63.23
N LYS A 16 33.77 25.56 62.89
CA LYS A 16 34.23 24.31 62.24
C LYS A 16 34.78 23.40 63.40
N PRO A 17 34.95 22.06 63.31
CA PRO A 17 35.02 21.27 62.08
C PRO A 17 34.55 19.78 62.14
N ASN A 18 34.86 19.07 61.05
CA ASN A 18 35.02 17.60 60.91
C ASN A 18 33.77 16.72 60.77
N GLY A 19 33.78 15.86 59.73
CA GLY A 19 32.97 14.64 59.68
C GLY A 19 32.43 14.28 58.30
N ALA A 20 33.13 13.40 57.58
CA ALA A 20 32.61 12.54 56.51
C ALA A 20 31.70 13.18 55.43
N GLN A 21 32.33 13.80 54.44
CA GLN A 21 31.87 13.61 53.05
C GLN A 21 31.96 12.11 52.72
N GLU A 22 31.00 11.59 51.94
CA GLU A 22 30.87 10.21 51.40
C GLU A 22 29.70 9.38 51.98
N THR A 23 28.47 9.65 51.52
CA THR A 23 27.37 8.65 51.51
C THR A 23 26.23 8.92 50.50
N ASP A 24 26.39 9.87 49.57
CA ASP A 24 25.35 10.25 48.58
C ASP A 24 25.36 9.44 47.27
N LEU A 25 26.12 8.33 47.20
CA LEU A 25 26.25 7.52 45.98
C LEU A 25 25.50 6.17 46.01
N HIS A 26 24.71 5.89 47.06
CA HIS A 26 24.13 4.55 47.28
C HIS A 26 22.62 4.52 47.59
N ARG A 27 21.84 5.41 46.95
CA ARG A 27 20.36 5.43 47.04
C ARG A 27 19.61 5.28 45.70
N SER A 28 20.33 5.06 44.59
CA SER A 28 19.78 4.93 43.23
C SER A 28 19.36 3.51 42.83
N GLU A 29 19.99 2.47 43.41
CA GLU A 29 19.92 1.08 42.92
C GLU A 29 18.82 0.20 43.54
N LEU A 30 17.68 0.78 43.94
CA LEU A 30 16.46 0.00 44.21
C LEU A 30 15.18 0.61 43.61
N ARG A 31 15.31 1.43 42.57
CA ARG A 31 14.15 1.84 41.76
C ARG A 31 13.87 0.75 40.72
N SER A 32 12.99 -0.20 41.06
CA SER A 32 12.56 -1.35 40.24
C SER A 32 12.47 -1.01 38.74
N PRO A 33 12.89 -1.90 37.80
CA PRO A 33 12.91 -1.63 36.36
C PRO A 33 11.58 -1.07 35.80
N LYS A 34 10.45 -1.52 36.38
CA LYS A 34 9.09 -1.04 36.05
C LYS A 34 8.93 0.47 36.23
N SER A 35 9.63 1.08 37.18
CA SER A 35 9.60 2.53 37.45
C SER A 35 10.35 3.35 36.39
N LYS A 36 11.58 2.94 36.02
CA LYS A 36 12.36 3.59 34.96
C LYS A 36 11.64 3.48 33.62
N LEU A 37 11.10 2.30 33.27
CA LEU A 37 10.30 2.12 32.04
C LEU A 37 9.05 3.01 32.01
N LYS A 38 8.27 3.07 33.10
CA LYS A 38 7.09 3.94 33.19
C LYS A 38 7.43 5.42 32.98
N GLU A 39 8.55 5.88 33.52
CA GLU A 39 9.02 7.26 33.39
C GLU A 39 9.45 7.58 31.95
N ILE A 40 10.18 6.67 31.30
CA ILE A 40 10.53 6.76 29.88
C ILE A 40 9.26 6.84 29.03
N THR A 41 8.30 5.92 29.21
CA THR A 41 7.03 5.91 28.46
C THR A 41 6.24 7.21 28.64
N VAL A 42 6.10 7.73 29.87
CA VAL A 42 5.42 9.01 30.12
C VAL A 42 6.15 10.19 29.45
N SER A 43 7.48 10.20 29.48
CA SER A 43 8.27 11.25 28.83
C SER A 43 8.12 11.22 27.30
N PHE A 44 8.05 10.02 26.71
CA PHE A 44 7.84 9.79 25.29
C PHE A 44 6.44 10.22 24.85
N VAL A 45 5.39 9.70 25.49
CA VAL A 45 3.99 10.03 25.17
C VAL A 45 3.73 11.55 25.23
N ARG A 46 4.37 12.27 26.16
CA ARG A 46 4.25 13.74 26.25
C ARG A 46 4.93 14.48 25.09
N ARG A 47 5.95 13.89 24.44
CA ARG A 47 6.67 14.48 23.30
C ARG A 47 6.14 14.02 21.93
N THR A 48 5.44 12.88 21.84
CA THR A 48 4.84 12.41 20.59
C THR A 48 3.72 13.31 20.08
N LYS A 49 3.61 13.45 18.75
CA LYS A 49 2.47 14.12 18.07
C LYS A 49 1.26 13.20 17.85
N ILE A 50 1.18 12.06 18.55
CA ILE A 50 0.09 11.09 18.42
C ILE A 50 -1.11 11.59 19.23
N HIS A 51 -2.14 12.03 18.53
CA HIS A 51 -3.42 12.46 19.10
C HIS A 51 -4.07 11.28 19.86
N GLY A 52 -4.76 11.56 20.97
CA GLY A 52 -5.33 10.52 21.84
C GLY A 52 -4.36 9.97 22.90
N LEU A 53 -3.11 9.68 22.53
CA LEU A 53 -2.15 8.95 23.39
C LEU A 53 -1.88 9.65 24.73
N LYS A 54 -1.80 10.99 24.73
CA LYS A 54 -1.65 11.82 25.95
C LYS A 54 -2.80 11.65 26.94
N PHE A 55 -4.02 11.35 26.50
CA PHE A 55 -5.18 11.19 27.37
C PHE A 55 -5.24 9.82 28.05
N ILE A 56 -4.70 8.79 27.40
CA ILE A 56 -4.59 7.42 27.94
C ILE A 56 -3.59 7.38 29.10
N PHE A 57 -2.36 7.90 28.86
CA PHE A 57 -1.26 7.84 29.83
C PHE A 57 -1.18 9.05 30.76
N CYS A 58 -2.26 9.84 30.89
CA CYS A 58 -2.27 11.02 31.75
C CYS A 58 -2.42 10.60 33.23
N PRO A 59 -1.42 10.83 34.11
CA PRO A 59 -1.47 10.37 35.50
C PRO A 59 -2.50 11.13 36.36
N THR A 60 -3.06 12.25 35.86
CA THR A 60 -4.05 13.09 36.55
C THR A 60 -5.51 12.71 36.24
N LYS A 61 -5.77 11.75 35.35
CA LYS A 61 -7.12 11.30 34.97
C LYS A 61 -7.57 10.10 35.80
N SER A 62 -8.87 9.99 36.04
CA SER A 62 -9.43 8.83 36.76
C SER A 62 -9.42 7.56 35.88
N ARG A 63 -9.36 6.39 36.52
CA ARG A 63 -9.35 5.07 35.85
C ARG A 63 -10.46 4.89 34.79
N PRO A 64 -11.76 5.17 35.05
CA PRO A 64 -12.80 5.01 34.03
C PRO A 64 -12.61 5.96 32.84
N GLN A 65 -12.14 7.19 33.07
CA GLN A 65 -11.84 8.12 31.98
C GLN A 65 -10.70 7.59 31.09
N GLN A 66 -9.62 7.06 31.68
CA GLN A 66 -8.54 6.43 30.92
C GLN A 66 -9.02 5.25 30.08
N ILE A 67 -9.94 4.42 30.60
CA ILE A 67 -10.55 3.31 29.86
C ILE A 67 -11.36 3.82 28.66
N ILE A 68 -12.20 4.85 28.84
CA ILE A 68 -12.97 5.47 27.74
C ILE A 68 -12.03 6.05 26.67
N TRP A 69 -10.97 6.77 27.06
CA TRP A 69 -9.98 7.29 26.11
C TRP A 69 -9.20 6.19 25.39
N SER A 70 -8.93 5.05 26.06
CA SER A 70 -8.29 3.88 25.45
C SER A 70 -9.20 3.21 24.43
N LEU A 71 -10.48 3.00 24.78
CA LEU A 71 -11.51 2.47 23.87
C LEU A 71 -11.67 3.37 22.64
N ALA A 72 -11.82 4.68 22.82
CA ALA A 72 -11.93 5.64 21.72
C ALA A 72 -10.70 5.59 20.79
N PHE A 73 -9.49 5.52 21.35
CA PHE A 73 -8.26 5.42 20.57
C PHE A 73 -8.15 4.09 19.81
N CYS A 74 -8.49 2.97 20.44
CA CYS A 74 -8.55 1.67 19.78
C CYS A 74 -9.58 1.66 18.65
N LEU A 75 -10.77 2.23 18.86
CA LEU A 75 -11.80 2.39 17.82
C LEU A 75 -11.28 3.22 16.64
N CYS A 76 -10.59 4.34 16.90
CA CYS A 76 -9.95 5.13 15.83
C CYS A 76 -8.89 4.33 15.05
N ILE A 77 -8.07 3.51 15.72
CA ILE A 77 -7.09 2.64 15.05
C ILE A 77 -7.80 1.56 14.23
N SER A 78 -8.79 0.86 14.79
CA SER A 78 -9.55 -0.16 14.08
C SER A 78 -10.25 0.39 12.83
N LEU A 79 -10.87 1.57 12.94
CA LEU A 79 -11.46 2.26 11.78
C LEU A 79 -10.39 2.61 10.75
N LEU A 80 -9.28 3.22 11.15
CA LEU A 80 -8.17 3.54 10.25
C LEU A 80 -7.68 2.28 9.51
N CYS A 81 -7.41 1.20 10.23
CA CYS A 81 -6.96 -0.07 9.65
C CYS A 81 -7.98 -0.65 8.66
N THR A 82 -9.26 -0.77 9.02
CA THR A 82 -10.30 -1.33 8.15
C THR A 82 -10.48 -0.52 6.86
N TRP A 83 -10.50 0.81 6.96
CA TRP A 83 -10.66 1.69 5.80
C TRP A 83 -9.42 1.71 4.91
N SER A 84 -8.22 1.72 5.49
CA SER A 84 -6.97 1.60 4.75
C SER A 84 -6.81 0.24 4.08
N TRP A 85 -7.21 -0.85 4.74
CA TRP A 85 -7.12 -2.22 4.21
C TRP A 85 -7.89 -2.37 2.90
N ASN A 86 -9.13 -1.87 2.84
CA ASN A 86 -9.92 -1.86 1.61
C ASN A 86 -9.22 -1.12 0.45
N ARG A 87 -8.51 -0.02 0.74
CA ARG A 87 -7.73 0.72 -0.28
C ARG A 87 -6.45 0.00 -0.69
N ILE A 88 -5.79 -0.69 0.22
CA ILE A 88 -4.62 -1.54 -0.07
C ILE A 88 -5.01 -2.71 -0.96
N LEU A 89 -6.12 -3.42 -0.65
CA LEU A 89 -6.65 -4.50 -1.50
C LEU A 89 -7.02 -4.01 -2.91
N TYR A 90 -7.68 -2.85 -3.00
CA TYR A 90 -8.00 -2.23 -4.29
C TYR A 90 -6.73 -1.93 -5.10
N LEU A 91 -5.71 -1.34 -4.49
CA LEU A 91 -4.44 -1.03 -5.18
C LEU A 91 -3.66 -2.30 -5.57
N SER A 92 -3.69 -3.33 -4.71
CA SER A 92 -3.09 -4.64 -4.97
C SER A 92 -3.76 -5.41 -6.10
N SER A 93 -4.95 -4.98 -6.54
CA SER A 93 -5.69 -5.55 -7.68
C SER A 93 -5.29 -4.90 -9.02
N TYR A 94 -4.27 -4.03 -9.04
CA TYR A 94 -3.75 -3.31 -10.22
C TYR A 94 -4.85 -2.68 -11.12
N PRO A 95 -5.71 -1.81 -10.57
CA PRO A 95 -6.86 -1.26 -11.28
C PRO A 95 -6.41 -0.31 -12.39
N ALA A 96 -6.74 -0.65 -13.64
CA ALA A 96 -6.51 0.19 -14.82
C ALA A 96 -7.77 0.98 -15.20
N ILE A 97 -7.60 2.28 -15.53
CA ILE A 97 -8.68 3.14 -16.02
C ILE A 97 -8.27 3.70 -17.39
N THR A 98 -8.91 3.22 -18.45
CA THR A 98 -8.68 3.69 -19.82
C THR A 98 -9.47 4.98 -20.07
N LYS A 99 -8.78 6.06 -20.45
CA LYS A 99 -9.41 7.31 -20.90
C LYS A 99 -9.29 7.41 -22.42
N ILE A 100 -10.43 7.48 -23.11
CA ILE A 100 -10.50 7.55 -24.57
C ILE A 100 -10.90 8.97 -24.97
N TYR A 101 -10.19 9.53 -25.93
CA TYR A 101 -10.46 10.86 -26.50
C TYR A 101 -10.10 10.84 -28.00
N MET A 102 -10.81 11.64 -28.80
CA MET A 102 -10.52 11.79 -30.23
C MET A 102 -9.64 13.02 -30.44
N VAL A 103 -8.62 12.87 -31.30
CA VAL A 103 -7.70 13.95 -31.69
C VAL A 103 -7.65 13.99 -33.21
N TRP A 104 -7.73 15.20 -33.78
CA TRP A 104 -7.46 15.42 -35.20
C TRP A 104 -5.96 15.49 -35.44
N ALA A 105 -5.42 14.52 -36.17
CA ALA A 105 -4.04 14.53 -36.64
C ALA A 105 -3.95 15.16 -38.04
N HIS A 106 -3.05 16.12 -38.24
CA HIS A 106 -2.83 16.79 -39.54
C HIS A 106 -2.15 15.86 -40.57
N ASN A 107 -1.39 14.88 -40.11
CA ASN A 107 -0.75 13.88 -40.96
C ASN A 107 -0.83 12.52 -40.24
N MET A 108 -1.25 11.48 -40.96
CA MET A 108 -1.46 10.14 -40.39
C MET A 108 -1.01 9.09 -41.40
N SER A 109 -0.21 8.12 -40.95
CA SER A 109 0.30 7.05 -41.81
C SER A 109 -0.84 6.23 -42.39
N PHE A 110 -0.84 6.04 -43.72
CA PHE A 110 -1.80 5.17 -44.38
C PHE A 110 -1.62 3.72 -43.88
N PRO A 111 -2.69 3.02 -43.47
CA PRO A 111 -2.57 1.67 -42.93
C PRO A 111 -2.23 0.64 -44.02
N ALA A 112 -1.66 -0.49 -43.62
CA ALA A 112 -1.52 -1.64 -44.51
C ALA A 112 -2.91 -2.19 -44.86
N VAL A 113 -3.28 -2.15 -46.14
CA VAL A 113 -4.55 -2.69 -46.65
C VAL A 113 -4.31 -4.06 -47.27
N THR A 114 -4.59 -5.12 -46.52
CA THR A 114 -4.54 -6.49 -47.02
C THR A 114 -5.87 -6.88 -47.63
N PHE A 115 -5.91 -7.06 -48.96
CA PHE A 115 -7.03 -7.70 -49.65
C PHE A 115 -6.68 -9.16 -49.97
N CYS A 116 -7.67 -10.04 -49.88
CA CYS A 116 -7.54 -11.44 -50.26
C CYS A 116 -8.72 -11.85 -51.13
N ASN A 117 -8.50 -12.77 -52.08
CA ASN A 117 -9.58 -13.35 -52.86
C ASN A 117 -10.47 -14.20 -51.94
N LYS A 118 -11.80 -14.09 -52.08
CA LYS A 118 -12.76 -14.97 -51.40
C LYS A 118 -12.60 -16.44 -51.83
N ASN A 119 -12.06 -16.69 -53.03
CA ASN A 119 -11.76 -18.03 -53.49
C ASN A 119 -10.49 -18.57 -52.81
N VAL A 120 -10.64 -19.66 -52.07
CA VAL A 120 -9.59 -20.27 -51.23
C VAL A 120 -8.48 -20.92 -52.06
N PHE A 121 -8.82 -21.53 -53.20
CA PHE A 121 -7.87 -22.20 -54.08
C PHE A 121 -8.28 -22.03 -55.56
N ARG A 122 -7.29 -21.99 -56.45
CA ARG A 122 -7.53 -21.94 -57.89
C ARG A 122 -7.61 -23.37 -58.42
N VAL A 123 -8.79 -23.80 -58.86
CA VAL A 123 -9.03 -25.14 -59.43
C VAL A 123 -8.02 -25.47 -60.53
N SER A 124 -7.73 -24.54 -61.44
CA SER A 124 -6.82 -24.76 -62.56
C SER A 124 -5.34 -24.94 -62.17
N THR A 125 -4.99 -24.83 -60.88
CA THR A 125 -3.64 -25.11 -60.35
C THR A 125 -3.65 -26.24 -59.32
N LEU A 126 -4.80 -26.87 -59.07
CA LEU A 126 -4.93 -27.97 -58.12
C LEU A 126 -4.42 -29.26 -58.77
N THR A 127 -3.38 -29.87 -58.19
CA THR A 127 -2.83 -31.14 -58.69
C THR A 127 -3.56 -32.35 -58.09
N LYS A 128 -3.29 -33.55 -58.64
CA LYS A 128 -3.79 -34.81 -58.07
C LYS A 128 -3.25 -35.07 -56.67
N GLU A 129 -2.00 -34.67 -56.39
CA GLU A 129 -1.38 -34.81 -55.07
C GLU A 129 -2.00 -33.85 -54.06
N ASP A 130 -2.26 -32.59 -54.44
CA ASP A 130 -2.96 -31.62 -53.60
C ASP A 130 -4.36 -32.13 -53.24
N LEU A 131 -5.07 -32.69 -54.22
CA LEU A 131 -6.38 -33.29 -54.01
C LEU A 131 -6.26 -34.54 -53.12
N TYR A 132 -5.29 -35.42 -53.34
CA TYR A 132 -5.08 -36.64 -52.54
C TYR A 132 -4.81 -36.33 -51.06
N HIS A 133 -3.94 -35.35 -50.77
CA HIS A 133 -3.57 -34.98 -49.40
C HIS A 133 -4.54 -34.00 -48.73
N SER A 134 -5.08 -33.03 -49.47
CA SER A 134 -5.86 -31.91 -48.91
C SER A 134 -7.33 -31.86 -49.35
N GLY A 135 -7.74 -32.66 -50.35
CA GLY A 135 -9.09 -32.62 -50.92
C GLY A 135 -10.21 -32.99 -49.95
N TYR A 136 -9.93 -33.78 -48.90
CA TYR A 136 -10.87 -34.00 -47.80
C TYR A 136 -11.10 -32.71 -46.99
N TRP A 137 -10.02 -32.01 -46.62
CA TRP A 137 -10.09 -30.76 -45.87
C TRP A 137 -10.70 -29.59 -46.66
N MET A 138 -10.66 -29.66 -48.00
CA MET A 138 -11.27 -28.69 -48.90
C MET A 138 -12.75 -28.96 -49.24
N ASP A 139 -13.39 -29.98 -48.64
CA ASP A 139 -14.75 -30.45 -48.99
C ASP A 139 -14.90 -30.84 -50.47
N LEU A 140 -13.83 -31.41 -51.05
CA LEU A 140 -13.80 -31.90 -52.43
C LEU A 140 -13.94 -33.43 -52.51
N MET A 141 -13.47 -34.16 -51.49
CA MET A 141 -13.48 -35.63 -51.45
C MET A 141 -13.87 -36.19 -50.09
N TYR A 142 -14.35 -37.43 -50.08
CA TYR A 142 -14.48 -38.24 -48.87
C TYR A 142 -13.13 -38.80 -48.41
N LEU A 143 -13.07 -39.28 -47.17
CA LEU A 143 -11.89 -39.95 -46.58
C LEU A 143 -11.41 -41.16 -47.39
N ASN A 144 -12.30 -41.81 -48.15
CA ASN A 144 -11.99 -42.91 -49.07
C ASN A 144 -11.42 -42.43 -50.44
N HIS A 145 -10.94 -41.19 -50.52
CA HIS A 145 -10.42 -40.53 -51.73
C HIS A 145 -11.38 -40.51 -52.94
N THR A 146 -12.69 -40.56 -52.69
CA THR A 146 -13.73 -40.42 -53.73
C THR A 146 -14.25 -38.99 -53.80
N VAL A 147 -14.35 -38.42 -55.00
CA VAL A 147 -14.80 -37.04 -55.22
C VAL A 147 -16.29 -36.88 -54.86
N ILE A 148 -16.62 -35.82 -54.12
CA ILE A 148 -17.99 -35.51 -53.72
C ILE A 148 -18.78 -35.07 -54.96
N LYS A 149 -19.99 -35.62 -55.16
CA LYS A 149 -20.84 -35.36 -56.34
C LYS A 149 -21.13 -33.87 -56.58
N ARG A 150 -21.20 -33.06 -55.52
CA ARG A 150 -21.32 -31.60 -55.57
C ARG A 150 -20.06 -30.93 -56.14
N SER A 151 -18.89 -31.38 -55.69
CA SER A 151 -17.59 -30.80 -56.00
C SER A 151 -17.09 -31.19 -57.41
N MET A 152 -17.70 -32.21 -58.04
CA MET A 152 -17.51 -32.52 -59.47
C MET A 152 -17.82 -31.36 -60.42
N SER A 153 -18.70 -30.42 -60.06
CA SER A 153 -18.96 -29.22 -60.89
C SER A 153 -17.91 -28.13 -60.72
N ILE A 154 -17.09 -28.21 -59.66
CA ILE A 154 -16.00 -27.29 -59.34
C ILE A 154 -14.69 -27.77 -59.96
N LEU A 155 -14.50 -29.09 -60.07
CA LEU A 155 -13.29 -29.75 -60.59
C LEU A 155 -13.33 -30.09 -62.09
N LYS A 156 -14.34 -29.60 -62.84
CA LYS A 156 -14.52 -29.84 -64.28
C LYS A 156 -14.15 -28.62 -65.10
#